data_AF-A0A972LYH0-F1
#
_entry.id   AF-A0A972LYH0-F1
#
_cell.length_a   1.000
_cell.length_b   1.000
_cell.length_c   1.000
_cell.angle_alpha   90.00
_cell.angle_beta   90.00
_cell.angle_gamma   90.00
#
_symmetry.space_group_name_H-M   'P 1'
#
loop_
_entity.id
_entity.type
_entity.pdbx_description
1 polymer ?
#
loop_
_entity_poly.entity_id
_entity_poly.type
_entity_poly.pdbx_seq_one_letter_code
_entity_poly.pdbx_strand_id
1 'polypeptide(L)'
;SEFAGANPMDIRLTFNALTQYASQSTVSGSADGVKEGKLESFFINSDGQVVGTFTNGLVKPLAQIALASFSNPAGLQREGSNLWSDSANSGFEGFKTADDLGSEVISGALEMSNVDLAEEFTDLIITQRGFQANSRVITTADEITLEILNIKR
;
A
#
# COMPACT_ATOMS: atom_id res chain seq x y z
N SER A 1 11.73 -48.43 10.16
CA SER A 1 12.45 -47.69 11.22
C SER A 1 13.33 -46.65 10.56
N GLU A 2 12.73 -45.55 10.10
CA GLU A 2 13.40 -44.59 9.22
C GLU A 2 13.09 -43.17 9.68
N PHE A 3 13.94 -42.65 10.57
CA PHE A 3 14.18 -41.22 10.74
C PHE A 3 15.64 -41.05 11.20
N ALA A 4 16.58 -41.42 10.33
CA ALA A 4 18.01 -41.20 10.54
C ALA A 4 18.49 -40.18 9.50
N GLY A 5 18.62 -38.92 9.92
CA GLY A 5 19.02 -37.82 9.04
C GLY A 5 18.99 -36.44 9.69
N ALA A 6 18.37 -36.28 10.86
CA ALA A 6 18.44 -35.02 11.61
C ALA A 6 19.80 -34.89 12.31
N ASN A 7 20.39 -33.69 12.25
CA ASN A 7 21.61 -33.36 12.99
C ASN A 7 21.43 -33.67 14.49
N PRO A 8 22.49 -34.10 15.20
CA PRO A 8 22.44 -34.29 16.65
C PRO A 8 21.95 -33.01 17.33
N MET A 9 20.91 -33.13 18.17
CA MET A 9 20.35 -32.00 18.91
C MET A 9 21.10 -31.85 20.24
N ASP A 10 21.73 -30.70 20.46
CA ASP A 10 22.35 -30.36 21.74
C ASP A 10 21.27 -29.80 22.69
N ILE A 11 21.05 -30.47 23.82
CA ILE A 11 20.00 -30.11 24.79
C ILE A 11 20.68 -29.64 26.06
N ARG A 12 20.52 -28.36 26.38
CA ARG A 12 21.02 -27.79 27.64
C ARG A 12 19.93 -27.79 28.71
N LEU A 13 20.04 -28.71 29.66
CA LEU A 13 19.16 -28.73 30.82
C LEU A 13 19.65 -27.72 31.87
N THR A 14 18.74 -26.88 32.36
CA THR A 14 19.03 -25.93 33.44
C THR A 14 18.17 -26.23 34.65
N PHE A 15 18.80 -26.22 35.83
CA PHE A 15 18.19 -26.58 37.12
C PHE A 15 18.27 -25.45 38.15
N ASN A 16 18.48 -24.23 37.67
CA ASN A 16 18.66 -23.03 38.49
C ASN A 16 17.45 -22.67 39.37
N ALA A 17 16.26 -23.19 39.04
CA ALA A 17 15.01 -22.95 39.77
C ALA A 17 14.61 -24.11 40.71
N LEU A 18 15.51 -25.06 41.01
CA LEU A 18 15.22 -26.12 41.97
C LEU A 18 15.07 -25.54 43.38
N THR A 19 13.96 -25.87 44.02
CA THR A 19 13.66 -25.51 45.41
C THR A 19 13.25 -26.77 46.19
N GLN A 20 13.49 -26.78 47.50
CA GLN A 20 13.16 -27.91 48.38
C GLN A 20 12.28 -27.43 49.52
N TYR A 21 11.18 -28.14 49.75
CA TYR A 21 10.23 -27.91 50.85
C TYR A 21 9.90 -29.23 51.55
N ALA A 22 9.42 -29.17 52.79
CA ALA A 22 9.00 -30.33 53.57
C ALA A 22 7.58 -30.81 53.19
N SER A 23 7.31 -30.89 51.89
CA SER A 23 6.04 -31.32 51.29
C SER A 23 6.31 -32.29 50.15
N GLN A 24 5.24 -32.82 49.53
CA GLN A 24 5.39 -33.69 48.36
C GLN A 24 6.05 -32.96 47.19
N SER A 25 7.07 -33.59 46.59
CA SER A 25 7.80 -33.03 45.45
C SER A 25 6.92 -32.95 44.20
N THR A 26 7.02 -31.84 43.46
CA THR A 26 6.36 -31.64 42.16
C THR A 26 7.43 -31.34 41.10
N VAL A 27 7.22 -31.82 39.87
CA VAL A 27 8.12 -31.59 38.74
C VAL A 27 7.40 -30.77 37.67
N SER A 28 8.02 -29.68 37.24
CA SER A 28 7.58 -28.86 36.10
C SER A 28 8.77 -28.50 35.25
N GLY A 29 8.61 -28.49 33.92
CA GLY A 29 9.64 -28.09 32.98
C GLY A 29 9.02 -27.47 31.73
N SER A 30 9.76 -26.56 31.11
CA SER A 30 9.42 -25.97 29.82
C SER A 30 10.49 -26.33 28.79
N ALA A 31 10.06 -26.61 27.56
CA ALA A 31 10.95 -26.73 26.41
C ALA A 31 10.59 -25.63 25.41
N ASP A 32 11.58 -25.12 24.69
CA ASP A 32 11.44 -24.10 23.63
C ASP A 32 11.27 -24.72 22.23
N GLY A 33 11.25 -26.05 22.15
CA GLY A 33 11.03 -26.79 20.91
C GLY A 33 9.59 -26.70 20.42
N VAL A 34 9.45 -26.42 19.12
CA VAL A 34 8.17 -26.39 18.40
C VAL A 34 8.17 -27.45 17.31
N LYS A 35 7.04 -28.11 17.10
CA LYS A 35 6.88 -29.02 15.96
C LYS A 35 6.95 -28.20 14.66
N GLU A 36 7.38 -28.84 13.59
CA GLU A 36 7.27 -28.26 12.25
C GLU A 36 5.80 -27.89 11.99
N GLY A 37 5.57 -26.66 11.54
CA GLY A 37 4.27 -26.14 11.20
C GLY A 37 4.27 -25.65 9.77
N LYS A 38 3.17 -25.90 9.05
CA LYS A 38 2.96 -25.33 7.72
C LYS A 38 2.21 -24.03 7.86
N LEU A 39 2.35 -23.14 6.88
CA LEU A 39 1.57 -21.91 6.83
C LEU A 39 0.09 -22.27 6.67
N GLU A 40 -0.75 -21.82 7.58
CA GLU A 40 -2.20 -22.07 7.60
C GLU A 40 -2.96 -20.87 7.05
N SER A 41 -2.62 -19.66 7.50
CA SER A 41 -3.21 -18.42 7.03
C SER A 41 -2.21 -17.28 7.09
N PHE A 42 -2.51 -16.18 6.40
CA PHE A 42 -1.76 -14.94 6.53
C PHE A 42 -2.71 -13.75 6.56
N PHE A 43 -2.26 -12.67 7.19
CA PHE A 43 -2.96 -11.38 7.23
C PHE A 43 -1.93 -10.26 7.13
N ILE A 44 -2.41 -9.05 6.80
CA ILE A 44 -1.58 -7.86 6.70
C ILE A 44 -1.99 -6.91 7.83
N ASN A 45 -1.03 -6.49 8.64
CA ASN A 45 -1.24 -5.51 9.71
C ASN A 45 -1.33 -4.08 9.15
N SER A 46 -1.85 -3.18 9.98
CA SER A 46 -1.83 -1.71 9.78
C SER A 46 -0.47 -1.19 9.33
N ASP A 47 0.61 -1.77 9.85
CA ASP A 47 1.98 -1.31 9.61
C ASP A 47 2.55 -1.87 8.29
N GLY A 48 1.73 -2.56 7.49
CA GLY A 48 2.12 -3.18 6.23
C GLY A 48 2.90 -4.49 6.39
N GLN A 49 2.97 -5.04 7.60
CA GLN A 49 3.59 -6.35 7.87
C GLN A 49 2.69 -7.50 7.43
N VAL A 50 3.23 -8.41 6.63
CA VAL A 50 2.58 -9.67 6.27
C VAL A 50 2.90 -10.68 7.36
N VAL A 51 1.89 -11.11 8.10
CA VAL A 51 2.03 -12.03 9.23
C VAL A 51 1.38 -13.37 8.88
N GLY A 52 2.12 -14.46 9.10
CA GLY A 52 1.67 -15.82 8.88
C GLY A 52 1.33 -16.53 10.18
N THR A 53 0.18 -17.21 10.19
CA THR A 53 -0.19 -18.17 11.24
C THR A 53 0.11 -19.58 10.75
N PHE A 54 0.77 -20.37 11.58
CA PHE A 54 1.21 -21.72 11.26
C PHE A 54 0.41 -22.78 12.04
N THR A 55 0.32 -23.98 11.49
CA THR A 55 -0.40 -25.13 12.10
C THR A 55 0.17 -25.58 13.46
N ASN A 56 1.36 -25.10 13.82
CA ASN A 56 1.99 -25.34 15.12
C ASN A 56 1.65 -24.25 16.16
N GLY A 57 0.72 -23.35 15.84
CA GLY A 57 0.27 -22.27 16.71
C GLY A 57 1.20 -21.04 16.73
N LEU A 58 2.26 -21.05 15.92
CA LEU A 58 3.16 -19.89 15.83
C LEU A 58 2.58 -18.84 14.89
N VAL A 59 2.76 -17.58 15.29
CA VAL A 59 2.50 -16.40 14.47
C VAL A 59 3.85 -15.75 14.22
N LYS A 60 4.22 -15.57 12.95
CA LYS A 60 5.51 -14.97 12.58
C LYS A 60 5.36 -13.94 11.46
N PRO A 61 6.11 -12.83 11.50
CA PRO A 61 6.21 -11.94 10.35
C PRO A 61 6.92 -12.67 9.20
N LEU A 62 6.35 -12.57 8.00
CA LEU A 62 6.86 -13.19 6.79
C LEU A 62 7.52 -12.17 5.86
N ALA A 63 6.91 -10.99 5.73
CA ALA A 63 7.37 -9.94 4.82
C ALA A 63 6.88 -8.56 5.30
N GLN A 64 7.43 -7.50 4.69
CA GLN A 64 7.05 -6.12 4.91
C GLN A 64 6.72 -5.47 3.56
N ILE A 65 5.59 -4.79 3.47
CA ILE A 65 5.26 -3.95 2.32
C ILE A 65 6.11 -2.68 2.39
N ALA A 66 6.83 -2.41 1.31
CA ALA A 66 7.59 -1.19 1.13
C ALA A 66 6.74 -0.14 0.40
N LEU A 67 6.72 1.08 0.91
CA LEU A 67 6.03 2.21 0.32
C LEU A 67 7.05 3.20 -0.24
N ALA A 68 6.74 3.81 -1.37
CA ALA A 68 7.53 4.89 -1.95
C ALA A 68 6.90 6.23 -1.57
N SER A 69 7.72 7.19 -1.14
CA SER A 69 7.29 8.56 -0.91
C SER A 69 8.08 9.51 -1.81
N PHE A 70 7.37 10.52 -2.30
CA PHE A 70 7.89 11.50 -3.25
C PHE A 70 7.59 12.89 -2.70
N SER A 71 8.60 13.75 -2.62
CA SER A 71 8.41 15.11 -2.11
C SER A 71 7.49 15.95 -3.02
N ASN A 72 7.47 15.63 -4.32
CA ASN A 72 6.61 16.28 -5.31
C ASN A 72 5.81 15.25 -6.14
N PRO A 73 4.60 14.88 -5.70
CA PRO A 73 3.73 13.94 -6.43
C PRO A 73 3.34 14.42 -7.84
N ALA A 74 3.21 15.75 -8.04
CA ALA A 74 2.89 16.31 -9.36
C ALA A 74 4.04 16.17 -10.37
N GLY A 75 5.26 15.88 -9.89
CA GLY A 75 6.41 15.57 -10.73
C GLY A 75 6.41 14.13 -11.25
N LEU A 76 5.51 13.25 -10.80
CA LEU A 76 5.47 11.87 -11.26
C LEU A 76 5.02 11.77 -12.71
N GLN A 77 5.64 10.86 -13.46
CA GLN A 77 5.26 10.60 -14.84
C GLN A 77 4.14 9.55 -14.86
N ARG A 78 3.05 9.84 -15.58
CA ARG A 78 1.92 8.92 -15.70
C ARG A 78 2.21 7.88 -16.78
N GLU A 79 2.24 6.61 -16.40
CA GLU A 79 2.38 5.47 -17.33
C GLU A 79 1.02 4.94 -17.83
N GLY A 80 -0.06 5.28 -17.12
CA GLY A 80 -1.42 4.81 -17.41
C GLY A 80 -1.88 3.71 -16.46
N SER A 81 -3.15 3.30 -16.53
CA SER A 81 -3.72 2.26 -15.64
C SER A 81 -3.44 2.47 -14.14
N ASN A 82 -3.47 3.74 -13.69
CA ASN A 82 -3.13 4.18 -12.33
C ASN A 82 -1.67 3.92 -11.89
N LEU A 83 -0.78 3.58 -12.83
CA LEU A 83 0.65 3.47 -12.61
C LEU A 83 1.35 4.81 -12.85
N TRP A 84 2.32 5.07 -11.98
CA TRP A 84 3.17 6.26 -12.01
C TRP A 84 4.62 5.82 -11.94
N SER A 85 5.47 6.50 -12.69
CA SER A 85 6.92 6.29 -12.71
C SER A 85 7.65 7.51 -12.14
N ASP A 86 8.83 7.24 -11.60
CA ASP A 86 9.71 8.26 -11.05
C ASP A 86 10.24 9.18 -12.17
N SER A 87 10.44 10.46 -11.85
CA SER A 87 10.99 11.46 -12.77
C SER A 87 12.03 12.33 -12.05
N ALA A 88 12.82 13.09 -12.81
CA ALA A 88 13.81 14.00 -12.20
C ALA A 88 13.19 15.08 -11.28
N ASN A 89 11.88 15.36 -11.41
CA ASN A 89 11.20 16.41 -10.65
C ASN A 89 10.29 15.87 -9.51
N SER A 90 10.21 14.54 -9.34
CA SER A 90 9.35 13.89 -8.33
C SER A 90 9.94 13.96 -6.91
N GLY A 91 11.27 13.94 -6.79
CA GLY A 91 11.99 13.86 -5.52
C GLY A 91 11.77 12.53 -4.79
N PHE A 92 12.23 11.41 -5.35
CA PHE A 92 12.15 10.10 -4.69
C PHE A 92 13.01 10.06 -3.41
N GLU A 93 12.38 9.78 -2.27
CA GLU A 93 13.04 9.77 -0.95
C GLU A 93 13.45 8.36 -0.48
N GLY A 94 13.33 7.35 -1.35
CA GLY A 94 13.57 5.95 -1.00
C GLY A 94 12.31 5.23 -0.53
N PHE A 95 12.46 3.92 -0.29
CA PHE A 95 11.41 3.07 0.24
C PHE A 95 11.36 3.19 1.77
N LYS A 96 10.14 3.31 2.31
CA LYS A 96 9.83 3.47 3.73
C LYS A 96 8.74 2.47 4.12
N THR A 97 8.59 2.19 5.41
CA THR A 97 7.44 1.42 5.91
C THR A 97 6.21 2.30 6.06
N ALA A 98 5.04 1.71 6.29
CA ALA A 98 3.82 2.48 6.56
C ALA A 98 3.97 3.33 7.84
N ASP A 99 4.57 2.74 8.88
CA ASP A 99 4.85 3.42 10.15
C ASP A 99 5.81 4.61 9.99
N ASP A 100 6.87 4.46 9.18
CA ASP A 100 7.81 5.56 8.86
C ASP A 100 7.14 6.77 8.19
N LEU A 101 6.02 6.54 7.48
CA LEU A 101 5.24 7.57 6.80
C LEU A 101 4.08 8.10 7.65
N GLY A 102 3.84 7.54 8.84
CA GLY A 102 2.64 7.83 9.64
C GLY A 102 1.34 7.42 8.93
N SER A 103 1.43 6.43 8.04
CA SER A 103 0.33 5.92 7.22
C SER A 103 -0.08 4.53 7.69
N GLU A 104 -1.32 4.14 7.38
CA GLU A 104 -1.85 2.82 7.69
C GLU A 104 -2.22 2.06 6.42
N VAL A 105 -1.87 0.77 6.38
CA VAL A 105 -2.31 -0.17 5.34
C VAL A 105 -3.58 -0.86 5.81
N ILE A 106 -4.70 -0.56 5.15
CA ILE A 106 -5.98 -1.22 5.42
C ILE A 106 -6.10 -2.43 4.49
N SER A 107 -5.94 -3.64 5.05
CA SER A 107 -6.09 -4.88 4.30
C SER A 107 -7.55 -5.11 3.90
N GLY A 108 -7.79 -5.52 2.65
CA GLY A 108 -9.12 -5.86 2.15
C GLY A 108 -10.04 -4.68 1.83
N ALA A 109 -9.56 -3.43 1.95
CA ALA A 109 -10.26 -2.24 1.49
C ALA A 109 -9.76 -1.82 0.10
N LEU A 110 -10.67 -1.28 -0.72
CA LEU A 110 -10.33 -0.67 -2.00
C LEU A 110 -10.53 0.84 -1.88
N GLU A 111 -9.49 1.63 -2.16
CA GLU A 111 -9.60 3.08 -2.22
C GLU A 111 -10.58 3.48 -3.33
N MET A 112 -11.65 4.19 -2.95
CA MET A 112 -12.60 4.74 -3.89
C MET A 112 -12.05 6.03 -4.50
N SER A 113 -12.47 6.34 -5.73
CA SER A 113 -12.16 7.62 -6.35
C SER A 113 -12.63 8.77 -5.47
N ASN A 114 -11.79 9.78 -5.28
CA ASN A 114 -12.15 11.02 -4.59
C ASN A 114 -12.96 12.00 -5.47
N VAL A 115 -13.36 11.57 -6.68
CA VAL A 115 -13.99 12.41 -7.70
C VAL A 115 -15.49 12.52 -7.45
N ASP A 116 -16.00 13.74 -7.28
CA ASP A 116 -17.44 13.99 -7.31
C ASP A 116 -17.91 14.15 -8.75
N LEU A 117 -18.65 13.15 -9.23
CA LEU A 117 -19.13 13.10 -10.60
C LEU A 117 -20.06 14.27 -10.94
N ALA A 118 -20.84 14.81 -9.99
CA ALA A 118 -21.76 15.92 -10.25
C ALA A 118 -21.02 17.24 -10.49
N GLU A 119 -19.93 17.47 -9.76
CA GLU A 119 -19.05 18.62 -9.92
C GLU A 119 -18.30 18.54 -11.26
N GLU A 120 -17.68 17.39 -11.55
CA GLU A 120 -16.97 17.17 -12.83
C GLU A 120 -17.88 17.35 -14.05
N PHE A 121 -19.15 16.90 -13.98
CA PHE A 121 -20.11 17.15 -15.06
C PHE A 121 -20.46 18.63 -15.20
N THR A 122 -20.54 19.36 -14.10
CA THR A 122 -20.84 20.80 -14.12
C THR A 122 -19.67 21.57 -14.74
N ASP A 123 -18.43 21.25 -14.37
CA ASP A 123 -17.23 21.85 -14.95
C ASP A 123 -17.07 21.53 -16.43
N LEU A 124 -17.40 20.31 -16.84
CA LEU A 124 -17.48 19.94 -18.25
C LEU A 124 -18.54 20.78 -18.99
N ILE A 125 -19.73 20.98 -18.42
CA ILE A 125 -20.78 21.83 -19.01
C ILE A 125 -20.32 23.29 -19.11
N ILE A 126 -19.67 23.82 -18.08
CA ILE A 126 -19.12 25.18 -18.08
C ILE A 126 -18.08 25.32 -19.18
N THR A 127 -17.14 24.38 -19.27
CA THR A 127 -16.09 24.35 -20.30
C THR A 127 -16.70 24.27 -21.71
N GLN A 128 -17.71 23.41 -21.91
CA GLN A 128 -18.42 23.31 -23.20
C GLN A 128 -19.16 24.59 -23.57
N ARG A 129 -19.86 25.22 -22.61
CA ARG A 129 -20.54 26.51 -22.84
C ARG A 129 -19.54 27.62 -23.15
N GLY A 130 -18.40 27.64 -22.47
CA GLY A 130 -17.29 28.55 -22.76
C GLY A 130 -16.76 28.37 -24.18
N PHE A 131 -16.53 27.13 -24.62
CA PHE A 131 -16.13 26.83 -25.99
C PHE A 131 -17.18 27.29 -27.01
N GLN A 132 -18.46 26.98 -26.80
CA GLN A 132 -19.55 27.40 -27.69
C GLN A 132 -19.69 28.92 -27.77
N ALA A 133 -19.56 29.63 -26.65
CA ALA A 133 -19.59 31.09 -26.62
C ALA A 133 -18.40 31.66 -27.40
N ASN A 134 -17.19 31.12 -27.19
CA ASN A 134 -16.00 31.53 -27.93
C ASN A 134 -16.14 31.26 -29.44
N SER A 135 -16.70 30.12 -29.84
CA SER A 135 -16.94 29.83 -31.26
C SER A 135 -17.93 30.80 -31.89
N ARG A 136 -19.02 31.17 -31.18
CA ARG A 136 -19.98 32.16 -31.69
C ARG A 136 -19.35 33.54 -31.86
N VAL A 137 -18.53 33.98 -30.90
CA VAL A 137 -17.80 35.24 -31.01
C VAL A 137 -16.89 35.26 -32.25
N ILE A 138 -16.20 34.15 -32.53
CA ILE A 138 -15.36 34.02 -33.74
C ILE A 138 -16.22 34.11 -35.01
N THR A 139 -17.32 33.34 -35.09
CA THR A 139 -18.20 33.36 -36.28
C THR A 139 -18.77 34.75 -36.54
N THR A 140 -19.26 35.43 -35.50
CA THR A 140 -19.78 36.79 -35.65
C THR A 140 -18.68 37.79 -36.05
N ALA A 141 -17.46 37.63 -35.52
CA ALA A 141 -16.33 38.44 -35.95
C ALA A 141 -15.95 38.21 -37.42
N ASP A 142 -16.01 36.95 -37.89
CA ASP A 142 -15.77 36.59 -39.29
C ASP A 142 -16.84 37.16 -40.22
N GLU A 143 -18.11 37.10 -39.83
CA GLU A 143 -19.23 37.70 -40.57
C GLU A 143 -19.07 39.21 -40.72
N ILE A 144 -18.74 39.92 -39.65
CA ILE A 144 -18.48 41.37 -39.69
C ILE A 144 -17.27 41.67 -40.59
N THR A 145 -16.22 40.84 -40.53
CA THR A 145 -15.03 41.01 -41.37
C THR A 145 -15.37 40.85 -42.85
N LEU A 146 -16.19 39.86 -43.21
CA LEU A 146 -16.68 39.68 -44.58
C LEU A 146 -17.55 40.86 -45.04
N GLU A 147 -18.40 41.39 -44.17
CA GLU A 147 -19.24 42.54 -44.49
C GLU A 147 -18.40 43.81 -44.75
N ILE A 148 -17.38 44.08 -43.92
CA ILE A 148 -16.42 45.17 -44.12
C ILE A 148 -15.67 45.02 -45.45
N LEU A 149 -15.23 43.80 -45.80
CA LEU A 149 -14.55 43.54 -47.08
C LEU A 149 -15.46 43.81 -48.28
N ASN A 150 -16.75 43.51 -48.17
CA ASN A 150 -17.73 43.74 -49.23
C ASN A 150 -18.13 45.22 -49.40
N ILE A 151 -18.01 46.05 -48.36
CA ILE A 151 -18.25 47.51 -48.41
C ILE A 151 -17.12 48.26 -49.15
N LYS A 152 -15.91 47.68 -49.23
CA LYS A 152 -14.75 48.31 -49.87
C LYS A 152 -14.73 48.21 -51.41
N ARG A 153 -15.89 48.03 -52.06
CA ARG A 153 -16.05 48.04 -53.52
C ARG A 153 -16.73 49.30 -54.02
#